data_AF-A0A2V3WCU0-F1
#
_entry.id   AF-A0A2V3WCU0-F1
#
_cell.length_a   1.000
_cell.length_b   1.000
_cell.length_c   1.000
_cell.angle_alpha   90.00
_cell.angle_beta   90.00
_cell.angle_gamma   90.00
#
_symmetry.space_group_name_H-M   'P 1'
#
loop_
_entity.id
_entity.type
_entity.pdbx_description
1 polymer ?
#
loop_
_entity_poly.entity_id
_entity_poly.type
_entity_poly.pdbx_seq_one_letter_code
_entity_poly.pdbx_strand_id
1 'polypeptide(L)'
;MKNNHLMAIVYGWVAILVLVLLSSMLLSVLIRFTNVSEFTLSYITLTIGLLSLFIGGVIAGLKGKEKGWILGSLTGIGFTLLTFFIQYLGYNAMFSLQQLIFHITYILAAMIGSIIGVNLIVSNKKA
;
A
#
# COMPACT_ATOMS: atom_id res chain seq x y z
N MET A 1 -14.76 -17.44 9.81
CA MET A 1 -13.39 -16.88 9.69
C MET A 1 -13.23 -15.78 10.72
N LYS A 2 -12.35 -15.99 11.70
CA LYS A 2 -12.12 -15.14 12.90
C LYS A 2 -11.95 -13.66 12.50
N ASN A 3 -12.88 -12.78 12.88
CA ASN A 3 -13.01 -11.36 12.45
C ASN A 3 -11.72 -10.52 12.50
N ASN A 4 -10.72 -10.98 13.25
CA ASN A 4 -9.46 -10.27 13.49
C ASN A 4 -8.60 -10.08 12.22
N HIS A 5 -8.64 -10.97 11.23
CA HIS A 5 -7.86 -10.81 10.00
C HIS A 5 -8.42 -9.74 9.07
N LEU A 6 -9.74 -9.69 8.94
CA LEU A 6 -10.41 -8.65 8.16
C LEU A 6 -10.17 -7.28 8.78
N MET A 7 -10.29 -7.17 10.11
CA MET A 7 -9.94 -5.94 10.82
C MET A 7 -8.49 -5.54 10.56
N ALA A 8 -7.55 -6.48 10.60
CA ALA A 8 -6.15 -6.21 10.33
C ALA A 8 -5.89 -5.62 8.94
N ILE A 9 -6.51 -6.20 7.90
CA ILE A 9 -6.42 -5.69 6.52
C ILE A 9 -7.01 -4.27 6.45
N VAL A 10 -8.15 -4.03 7.08
CA VAL A 10 -8.79 -2.69 7.12
C VAL A 10 -7.88 -1.66 7.79
N TYR A 11 -7.24 -1.98 8.92
CA TYR A 11 -6.26 -1.08 9.53
C TYR A 11 -5.09 -0.76 8.59
N GLY A 12 -4.61 -1.77 7.85
CA GLY A 12 -3.60 -1.57 6.81
C GLY A 12 -4.06 -0.62 5.71
N TRP A 13 -5.27 -0.80 5.17
CA TRP A 13 -5.84 0.09 4.15
C TRP A 13 -6.05 1.51 4.65
N VAL A 14 -6.56 1.69 5.87
CA VAL A 14 -6.73 3.04 6.45
C VAL A 14 -5.38 3.75 6.52
N ALA A 15 -4.33 3.05 6.97
CA ALA A 15 -2.99 3.62 7.00
C ALA A 15 -2.46 3.99 5.60
N ILE A 16 -2.65 3.10 4.62
CA ILE A 16 -2.26 3.35 3.22
C ILE A 16 -2.96 4.59 2.68
N LEU A 17 -4.28 4.68 2.85
CA LEU A 17 -5.08 5.79 2.34
C LEU A 17 -4.67 7.11 2.99
N VAL A 18 -4.45 7.13 4.30
CA VAL A 18 -3.98 8.32 5.01
C VAL A 18 -2.60 8.75 4.49
N LEU A 19 -1.65 7.82 4.36
CA LEU A 19 -0.31 8.14 3.87
C LEU A 19 -0.30 8.64 2.43
N VAL A 20 -1.07 8.00 1.55
CA VAL A 20 -1.23 8.44 0.15
C VAL A 20 -1.87 9.82 0.09
N LEU A 21 -2.95 10.07 0.84
CA LEU A 21 -3.62 11.38 0.86
C LEU A 21 -2.67 12.50 1.33
N LEU A 22 -1.97 12.29 2.44
CA LEU A 22 -0.99 13.27 2.95
C LEU A 22 0.12 13.52 1.93
N SER A 23 0.65 12.45 1.33
CA SER A 23 1.69 12.56 0.31
C SER A 23 1.19 13.28 -0.95
N SER A 24 -0.04 13.04 -1.39
CA SER A 24 -0.66 13.72 -2.52
C SER A 24 -0.86 15.21 -2.26
N MET A 25 -1.26 15.61 -1.05
CA MET A 25 -1.35 17.02 -0.67
C MET A 25 0.01 17.70 -0.74
N LEU A 26 1.05 17.07 -0.19
CA LEU A 26 2.42 17.60 -0.24
C LEU A 26 2.93 17.68 -1.69
N LEU A 27 2.69 16.64 -2.49
CA LEU A 27 3.10 16.57 -3.88
C LEU A 27 2.41 17.64 -4.73
N SER A 28 1.11 17.90 -4.48
CA SER A 28 0.37 18.97 -5.16
C SER A 28 0.99 20.35 -4.90
N VAL A 29 1.40 20.63 -3.66
CA VAL A 29 2.10 21.88 -3.32
C VAL A 29 3.46 21.94 -4.03
N LEU A 30 4.22 20.83 -4.04
CA LEU A 30 5.52 20.77 -4.69
C LEU A 30 5.43 21.05 -6.20
N ILE A 31 4.49 20.40 -6.90
CA ILE A 31 4.27 20.59 -8.35
C ILE A 31 3.83 22.02 -8.65
N ARG A 32 3.09 22.68 -7.74
CA ARG A 32 2.70 24.08 -7.94
C ARG A 32 3.89 25.04 -8.04
N PHE A 33 5.01 24.73 -7.38
CA PHE A 33 6.20 25.59 -7.35
C PHE A 33 7.36 25.08 -8.20
N THR A 34 7.22 23.91 -8.84
CA THR A 34 8.32 23.27 -9.59
C THR A 34 7.83 22.67 -10.89
N ASN A 35 8.66 22.73 -11.94
CA ASN A 35 8.38 22.05 -13.20
C ASN A 35 8.89 20.61 -13.13
N VAL A 36 8.06 19.72 -12.58
CA VAL A 36 8.36 18.27 -12.52
C VAL A 36 7.93 17.60 -13.83
N SER A 37 8.83 16.86 -14.46
CA SER A 37 8.50 16.07 -15.65
C SER A 37 7.58 14.89 -15.32
N GLU A 38 6.80 14.40 -16.29
CA GLU A 38 5.95 13.21 -16.10
C GLU A 38 6.75 11.97 -15.68
N PHE A 39 7.96 11.80 -16.24
CA PHE A 39 8.86 10.72 -15.86
C PHE A 39 9.21 10.80 -14.37
N THR A 40 9.68 11.95 -13.90
CA THR A 40 10.03 12.16 -12.50
C THR A 40 8.82 11.98 -11.58
N LEU A 41 7.66 12.49 -11.98
CA LEU A 41 6.41 12.35 -11.21
C LEU A 41 5.99 10.87 -11.05
N SER A 42 6.14 10.07 -12.10
CA SER A 42 5.86 8.63 -12.09
C SER A 42 6.71 7.89 -11.05
N TYR A 43 8.02 8.18 -10.96
CA TYR A 43 8.89 7.56 -9.97
C TYR A 43 8.66 8.08 -8.54
N ILE A 44 8.32 9.37 -8.37
CA ILE A 44 7.95 9.91 -7.05
C ILE A 44 6.70 9.20 -6.52
N THR A 45 5.67 9.05 -7.35
CA THR A 45 4.44 8.35 -6.97
C THR A 45 4.68 6.87 -6.70
N LEU A 46 5.56 6.21 -7.46
CA LEU A 46 6.04 4.86 -7.16
C LEU A 46 6.67 4.76 -5.76
N THR A 47 7.59 5.66 -5.41
CA THR A 47 8.23 5.65 -4.09
C THR A 47 7.22 5.86 -2.97
N ILE A 48 6.31 6.83 -3.11
CA ILE A 48 5.23 7.08 -2.14
C ILE A 48 4.36 5.83 -1.97
N GLY A 49 3.96 5.20 -3.09
CA GLY A 49 3.17 3.99 -3.08
C GLY A 49 3.88 2.84 -2.37
N LEU A 50 5.17 2.61 -2.65
CA LEU A 50 5.97 1.58 -2.00
C LEU A 50 6.06 1.77 -0.50
N LEU A 51 6.38 2.99 -0.04
CA LEU A 51 6.45 3.30 1.38
C LEU A 51 5.10 3.14 2.07
N SER A 52 4.03 3.63 1.44
CA SER A 52 2.67 3.54 1.99
C SER A 52 2.20 2.10 2.13
N LEU A 53 2.42 1.28 1.10
CA LEU A 53 2.01 -0.13 1.07
C LEU A 53 2.88 -0.98 2.00
N PHE A 54 4.18 -0.69 2.09
CA PHE A 54 5.05 -1.33 3.07
C PHE A 54 4.58 -1.06 4.50
N ILE A 55 4.36 0.21 4.87
CA ILE A 55 3.89 0.60 6.21
C ILE A 55 2.51 0.02 6.50
N GLY A 56 1.58 0.11 5.55
CA GLY A 56 0.26 -0.51 5.65
C GLY A 56 0.31 -2.03 5.83
N GLY A 57 1.21 -2.69 5.11
CA GLY A 57 1.51 -4.11 5.26
C GLY A 57 2.02 -4.42 6.67
N VAL A 58 3.00 -3.66 7.19
CA VAL A 58 3.49 -3.81 8.57
C VAL A 58 2.34 -3.69 9.57
N ILE A 59 1.47 -2.69 9.43
CA ILE A 59 0.32 -2.49 10.32
C ILE A 59 -0.67 -3.66 10.24
N ALA A 60 -0.98 -4.14 9.03
CA ALA A 60 -1.84 -5.31 8.83
C ALA A 60 -1.22 -6.57 9.48
N GLY A 61 0.09 -6.79 9.31
CA GLY A 61 0.80 -7.88 9.96
C GLY A 61 0.76 -7.79 11.48
N LEU A 62 1.01 -6.60 12.04
CA LEU A 62 0.94 -6.34 13.48
C LEU A 62 -0.47 -6.64 14.04
N LYS A 63 -1.53 -6.21 13.35
CA LYS A 63 -2.90 -6.45 13.84
C LYS A 63 -3.34 -7.90 13.64
N GLY A 64 -2.90 -8.55 12.57
CA GLY A 64 -3.32 -9.90 12.21
C GLY A 64 -2.56 -11.02 12.92
N LYS A 65 -1.35 -10.77 13.43
CA LYS A 65 -0.53 -11.64 14.31
C LYS A 65 -0.13 -13.01 13.77
N GLU A 66 -0.60 -13.42 12.60
CA GLU A 66 -0.23 -14.66 11.92
C GLU A 66 -0.36 -14.51 10.40
N LYS A 67 0.24 -15.43 9.65
CA LYS A 67 0.11 -15.54 8.18
C LYS A 67 0.42 -14.21 7.45
N GLY A 68 1.55 -13.59 7.80
CA GLY A 68 1.94 -12.27 7.28
C GLY A 68 1.93 -12.19 5.75
N TRP A 69 2.36 -13.25 5.07
CA TRP A 69 2.34 -13.31 3.60
C TRP A 69 0.91 -13.17 3.03
N ILE A 70 -0.09 -13.83 3.61
CA ILE A 70 -1.49 -13.75 3.17
C ILE A 70 -2.05 -12.35 3.45
N LEU A 71 -1.87 -11.85 4.68
CA LEU A 71 -2.40 -10.55 5.10
C LEU A 71 -1.84 -9.42 4.23
N GLY A 72 -0.54 -9.43 3.96
CA GLY A 72 0.09 -8.41 3.13
C GLY A 72 -0.31 -8.53 1.66
N SER A 73 -0.39 -9.75 1.13
CA SER A 73 -0.88 -9.98 -0.24
C SER A 73 -2.30 -9.49 -0.43
N LEU A 74 -3.22 -9.81 0.49
CA LEU A 74 -4.60 -9.35 0.44
C LEU A 74 -4.71 -7.82 0.61
N THR A 75 -3.88 -7.23 1.47
CA THR A 75 -3.82 -5.78 1.64
C THR A 75 -3.39 -5.10 0.35
N GLY A 76 -2.31 -5.59 -0.29
CA GLY A 76 -1.81 -5.06 -1.56
C GLY A 76 -2.76 -5.29 -2.74
N ILE A 77 -3.29 -6.51 -2.90
CA ILE A 77 -4.28 -6.84 -3.95
C ILE A 77 -5.51 -5.95 -3.80
N GLY A 78 -5.98 -5.76 -2.57
CA GLY A 78 -7.09 -4.89 -2.25
C GLY A 78 -6.88 -3.44 -2.69
N PHE A 79 -5.71 -2.89 -2.38
CA PHE A 79 -5.33 -1.55 -2.83
C PHE A 79 -5.30 -1.48 -4.36
N THR A 80 -4.67 -2.44 -5.04
CA THR A 80 -4.62 -2.53 -6.50
C THR A 80 -6.01 -2.62 -7.13
N LEU A 81 -6.92 -3.39 -6.54
CA LEU A 81 -8.31 -3.50 -6.99
C LEU A 81 -9.06 -2.19 -6.81
N LEU A 82 -8.86 -1.51 -5.68
CA LEU A 82 -9.46 -0.21 -5.40
C LEU A 82 -8.97 0.85 -6.39
N THR A 83 -7.67 0.94 -6.64
CA THR A 83 -7.11 1.90 -7.60
C THR A 83 -7.52 1.56 -9.03
N PHE A 84 -7.62 0.28 -9.37
CA PHE A 84 -8.13 -0.17 -10.67
C PHE A 84 -9.57 0.30 -10.88
N PHE A 85 -10.43 0.13 -9.88
CA PHE A 85 -11.81 0.61 -9.96
C PHE A 85 -11.88 2.13 -10.11
N ILE A 86 -11.08 2.89 -9.36
CA ILE A 86 -11.02 4.34 -9.53
C ILE A 86 -10.61 4.71 -10.96
N GLN A 87 -9.58 4.06 -11.52
CA GLN A 87 -9.09 4.36 -12.86
C GLN A 87 -10.08 3.95 -13.97
N TYR A 88 -10.65 2.75 -13.85
CA TYR A 88 -11.58 2.21 -14.84
C TYR A 88 -12.94 2.91 -14.81
N LEU A 89 -13.58 3.00 -13.63
CA LEU A 89 -14.91 3.62 -13.51
C LEU A 89 -14.86 5.15 -13.53
N GLY A 90 -13.80 5.76 -12.99
CA GLY A 90 -13.67 7.20 -12.86
C GLY A 90 -13.06 7.90 -14.09
N TYR A 91 -12.13 7.23 -14.79
CA TYR A 91 -11.39 7.82 -15.91
C TYR A 91 -11.53 7.04 -17.21
N ASN A 92 -12.32 5.97 -17.23
CA ASN A 92 -12.52 5.10 -18.40
C ASN A 92 -11.20 4.58 -18.99
N ALA A 93 -10.24 4.26 -18.13
CA ALA A 93 -8.90 3.82 -18.52
C ALA A 93 -8.51 2.52 -17.82
N MET A 94 -7.78 1.66 -18.53
CA MET A 94 -7.14 0.49 -17.92
C MET A 94 -5.71 0.81 -17.47
N PHE A 95 -5.14 -0.06 -16.65
CA PHE A 95 -3.73 0.05 -16.30
C PHE A 95 -2.83 -0.17 -17.52
N SER A 96 -1.82 0.69 -17.67
CA SER A 96 -0.70 0.43 -18.58
C SER A 96 0.18 -0.72 -18.07
N LEU A 97 1.02 -1.28 -18.95
CA LEU A 97 1.99 -2.31 -18.54
C LEU A 97 2.91 -1.81 -17.42
N GLN A 98 3.34 -0.55 -17.48
CA GLN A 98 4.16 0.07 -16.44
C GLN A 98 3.41 0.15 -15.10
N GLN A 99 2.14 0.58 -15.12
CA GLN A 99 1.31 0.63 -13.92
C GLN A 99 1.09 -0.76 -13.32
N LEU A 100 0.95 -1.79 -14.15
CA LEU A 100 0.81 -3.16 -13.70
C LEU A 100 2.06 -3.66 -12.96
N ILE A 101 3.26 -3.34 -13.47
CA ILE A 101 4.54 -3.61 -12.79
C ILE A 101 4.63 -2.87 -11.45
N PHE A 102 4.19 -1.61 -11.39
CA PHE A 102 4.15 -0.85 -10.13
C PHE A 102 3.25 -1.53 -9.10
N HIS A 103 2.05 -1.97 -9.50
CA HIS A 103 1.13 -2.64 -8.60
C HIS A 103 1.63 -4.02 -8.14
N ILE A 104 2.35 -4.78 -8.98
CA ILE A 104 3.04 -6.00 -8.53
C ILE A 104 4.06 -5.65 -7.44
N THR A 105 4.84 -4.59 -7.63
CA THR A 105 5.86 -4.17 -6.66
C THR A 105 5.21 -3.68 -5.35
N TYR A 106 4.07 -2.99 -5.43
CA TYR A 106 3.26 -2.61 -4.27
C TYR A 106 2.75 -3.82 -3.48
N ILE A 107 2.27 -4.85 -4.17
CA ILE A 107 1.82 -6.09 -3.52
C ILE A 107 2.99 -6.77 -2.79
N LEU A 108 4.15 -6.85 -3.44
CA LEU A 108 5.36 -7.40 -2.82
C LEU A 108 5.80 -6.57 -1.60
N ALA A 109 5.77 -5.24 -1.68
CA ALA A 109 6.10 -4.36 -0.56
C ALA A 109 5.15 -4.57 0.63
N ALA A 110 3.84 -4.64 0.39
CA ALA A 110 2.85 -4.93 1.44
C ALA A 110 3.02 -6.34 2.03
N MET A 111 3.32 -7.34 1.19
CA MET A 111 3.61 -8.70 1.62
C MET A 111 4.82 -8.75 2.56
N ILE A 112 5.94 -8.15 2.16
CA ILE A 112 7.17 -8.09 2.96
C ILE A 112 6.90 -7.33 4.27
N GLY A 113 6.26 -6.16 4.20
CA GLY A 113 5.90 -5.38 5.38
C GLY A 113 5.07 -6.20 6.37
N SER A 114 4.08 -6.94 5.90
CA SER A 114 3.23 -7.78 6.75
C SER A 114 3.96 -8.98 7.35
N ILE A 115 4.88 -9.61 6.61
CA ILE A 115 5.76 -10.66 7.16
C ILE A 115 6.58 -10.11 8.34
N ILE A 116 7.18 -8.93 8.17
CA ILE A 116 7.92 -8.24 9.23
C ILE A 116 6.99 -7.92 10.40
N GLY A 117 5.82 -7.34 10.13
CA GLY A 117 4.84 -6.94 11.14
C GLY A 117 4.37 -8.10 12.03
N VAL A 118 4.07 -9.25 11.46
CA VAL A 118 3.69 -10.44 12.24
C VAL A 118 4.82 -10.88 13.17
N ASN A 119 6.07 -10.87 12.69
CA ASN A 119 7.23 -11.37 13.43
C ASN A 119 7.66 -10.44 14.58
N LEU A 120 7.44 -9.13 14.47
CA LEU A 120 7.73 -8.16 15.54
C LEU A 120 6.93 -8.45 16.82
N ILE A 121 5.68 -8.93 16.69
CA ILE A 121 4.84 -9.26 17.86
C ILE A 121 5.21 -10.60 18.48
N VAL A 122 5.58 -11.59 17.65
CA VAL A 122 6.01 -12.90 18.14
C VAL A 122 7.25 -12.76 19.04
N SER A 123 8.17 -11.86 18.67
CA SER A 123 9.34 -11.55 19.49
C SER A 123 8.94 -11.00 20.87
N ASN A 124 7.95 -10.10 20.95
CA ASN A 124 7.53 -9.48 22.20
C ASN A 124 6.74 -10.41 23.13
N LYS A 125 6.25 -11.55 22.63
CA LYS A 125 5.58 -12.58 23.46
C LYS A 125 6.53 -13.60 24.07
N LYS A 126 7.79 -13.63 23.62
CA LYS A 126 8.84 -14.56 24.06
C LYS A 126 9.88 -13.91 24.98
N ALA A 127 9.84 -12.59 25.13
CA ALA A 127 10.61 -11.83 26.12
C ALA A 127 9.76 -11.65 27.40
#